data_AF-A0A916SM42-F1
#
_entry.id   AF-A0A916SM42-F1
#
_cell.length_a   1.000
_cell.length_b   1.000
_cell.length_c   1.000
_cell.angle_alpha   90.00
_cell.angle_beta   90.00
_cell.angle_gamma   90.00
#
_symmetry.space_group_name_H-M   'P 1'
#
loop_
_entity.id
_entity.type
_entity.pdbx_description
1 polymer ?
#
loop_
_entity_poly.entity_id
_entity_poly.type
_entity_poly.pdbx_seq_one_letter_code
_entity_poly.pdbx_strand_id
1 'polypeptide(L)'
;MTVTIETVLIWRDVARVGDGEALALSEAAWDRVAHANRIVERIVETGIRAYGVNTGVGALSDTVVDRASQSQLSRNIVLSHACGVGEPLPLVKCGPSSPPKSPISHMAIPACDRRLSVICWLSSRTIPFPTYQ
;
A
#
# COMPACT_ATOMS: atom_id res chain seq x y z
N MET A 1 -24.01 5.12 -0.36
CA MET A 1 -23.89 4.07 0.67
C MET A 1 -22.44 4.04 1.13
N THR A 2 -22.18 3.52 2.32
CA THR A 2 -20.83 3.45 2.91
C THR A 2 -20.42 1.99 3.02
N VAL A 3 -19.20 1.68 2.58
CA VAL A 3 -18.57 0.37 2.75
C VAL A 3 -17.80 0.39 4.07
N THR A 4 -18.16 -0.49 5.01
CA THR A 4 -17.48 -0.62 6.31
C THR A 4 -16.60 -1.86 6.34
N ILE A 5 -15.32 -1.69 6.64
CA ILE A 5 -14.37 -2.81 6.76
C ILE A 5 -14.38 -3.34 8.20
N GLU A 6 -14.82 -4.59 8.37
CA GLU A 6 -14.71 -5.31 9.63
C GLU A 6 -13.63 -6.39 9.61
N THR A 7 -13.61 -7.26 8.61
CA THR A 7 -12.65 -8.38 8.54
C THR A 7 -12.16 -8.64 7.12
N VAL A 8 -13.05 -9.00 6.20
CA VAL A 8 -12.69 -9.34 4.82
C VAL A 8 -13.34 -8.35 3.85
N LEU A 9 -12.53 -7.83 2.94
CA LEU A 9 -12.95 -7.02 1.80
C LEU A 9 -13.01 -7.93 0.56
N ILE A 10 -14.12 -7.93 -0.16
CA ILE A 10 -14.19 -8.57 -1.48
C ILE A 10 -13.95 -7.55 -2.59
N TRP A 11 -13.53 -8.02 -3.77
CA TRP A 11 -13.23 -7.15 -4.91
C TRP A 11 -14.39 -6.22 -5.31
N ARG A 12 -15.65 -6.64 -5.06
CA ARG A 12 -16.84 -5.83 -5.34
C ARG A 12 -16.93 -4.59 -4.45
N ASP A 13 -16.56 -4.72 -3.19
CA ASP A 13 -16.52 -3.58 -2.26
C ASP A 13 -15.42 -2.59 -2.66
N VAL A 14 -14.28 -3.10 -3.15
CA VAL A 14 -13.20 -2.29 -3.70
C VAL A 14 -13.68 -1.51 -4.94
N ALA A 15 -14.40 -2.17 -5.85
CA ALA A 15 -14.98 -1.52 -7.03
C ALA A 15 -15.96 -0.41 -6.63
N ARG A 16 -16.85 -0.66 -5.67
CA ARG A 16 -17.81 0.33 -5.15
C ARG A 16 -17.13 1.57 -4.57
N VAL A 17 -16.06 1.38 -3.79
CA VAL A 17 -15.25 2.50 -3.29
C VAL A 17 -14.59 3.25 -4.44
N GLY A 18 -14.05 2.53 -5.43
CA GLY A 18 -13.53 3.11 -6.67
C GLY A 18 -14.56 3.93 -7.46
N ASP A 19 -15.83 3.53 -7.41
CA ASP A 19 -16.95 4.20 -8.07
C ASP A 19 -17.53 5.38 -7.28
N GLY A 20 -17.05 5.65 -6.06
CA GLY A 20 -17.49 6.82 -5.27
C GLY A 20 -18.12 6.56 -3.93
N GLU A 21 -18.25 5.31 -3.52
CA GLU A 21 -18.80 5.03 -2.19
C GLU A 21 -17.80 5.37 -1.08
N ALA A 22 -18.33 5.93 0.01
CA ALA A 22 -17.53 6.26 1.17
C ALA A 22 -17.00 4.97 1.83
N LEU A 23 -15.76 5.01 2.31
CA LEU A 23 -15.12 3.91 3.04
C LEU A 23 -15.00 4.27 4.52
N ALA A 24 -15.42 3.36 5.39
CA ALA A 24 -15.24 3.46 6.84
C ALA A 24 -14.53 2.21 7.39
N LEU A 25 -13.75 2.41 8.45
CA LEU A 25 -13.18 1.32 9.25
C LEU A 25 -14.02 1.15 10.51
N SER A 26 -14.38 -0.10 10.82
CA SER A 26 -14.96 -0.43 12.13
C SER A 26 -13.95 -0.23 13.25
N GLU A 27 -14.44 -0.14 14.48
CA GLU A 27 -13.60 -0.09 15.69
C GLU A 27 -12.66 -1.31 15.76
N ALA A 28 -13.19 -2.51 15.53
CA ALA A 28 -12.39 -3.74 15.49
C ALA A 28 -11.28 -3.69 14.42
N ALA A 29 -11.48 -3.00 13.29
CA ALA A 29 -10.44 -2.82 12.29
C ALA A 29 -9.36 -1.85 12.77
N TRP A 30 -9.74 -0.75 13.44
CA TRP A 30 -8.79 0.16 14.07
C TRP A 30 -7.96 -0.53 15.15
N ASP A 31 -8.57 -1.38 15.98
CA ASP A 31 -7.86 -2.14 17.01
C ASP A 31 -6.78 -3.06 16.43
N ARG A 32 -7.06 -3.71 15.28
CA ARG A 32 -6.07 -4.53 14.59
C ARG A 32 -4.92 -3.70 14.04
N VAL A 33 -5.20 -2.51 13.50
CA VAL A 33 -4.15 -1.58 13.03
C VAL A 33 -3.27 -1.15 14.21
N ALA A 34 -3.87 -0.76 15.33
CA ALA A 34 -3.13 -0.36 16.53
C ALA A 34 -2.31 -1.53 17.10
N HIS A 35 -2.84 -2.75 17.09
CA HIS A 35 -2.11 -3.94 17.50
C HIS A 35 -0.92 -4.25 16.59
N ALA A 36 -1.10 -4.21 15.27
CA ALA A 36 -0.02 -4.41 14.31
C ALA A 36 1.08 -3.36 14.46
N ASN A 37 0.70 -2.10 14.69
CA ASN A 37 1.65 -1.01 14.92
C ASN A 37 2.53 -1.28 16.17
N ARG A 38 1.93 -1.68 17.30
CA ARG A 38 2.68 -2.07 18.50
C ARG A 38 3.67 -3.22 18.28
N ILE A 39 3.33 -4.17 17.41
CA ILE A 39 4.25 -5.26 17.04
C ILE A 39 5.47 -4.70 16.32
N VAL A 40 5.25 -3.81 15.33
CA VAL A 40 6.35 -3.17 14.59
C VAL A 40 7.22 -2.33 15.51
N GLU A 41 6.62 -1.54 16.41
CA GLU A 41 7.36 -0.77 17.42
C GLU A 41 8.26 -1.67 18.26
N ARG A 42 7.72 -2.79 18.77
CA ARG A 42 8.49 -3.76 19.56
C ARG A 42 9.65 -4.37 18.75
N ILE A 43 9.45 -4.69 17.47
CA ILE A 43 10.52 -5.21 16.60
C ILE A 43 11.66 -4.20 16.49
N VAL A 44 11.31 -2.91 16.31
CA VAL A 44 12.29 -1.83 16.23
C VAL A 44 13.01 -1.64 17.56
N GLU A 45 12.30 -1.69 18.69
CA GLU A 45 12.88 -1.52 20.03
C GLU A 45 13.79 -2.67 20.45
N THR A 46 13.40 -3.90 20.13
CA THR A 46 14.18 -5.11 20.45
C THR A 46 15.38 -5.31 19.52
N GLY A 47 15.48 -4.53 18.44
CA GLY A 47 16.57 -4.63 17.48
C GLY A 47 16.55 -5.92 16.63
N ILE A 48 15.43 -6.65 16.63
CA ILE A 48 15.28 -7.86 15.81
C ILE A 48 15.27 -7.45 14.34
N ARG A 49 16.15 -8.05 13.52
CA ARG A 49 16.24 -7.75 12.08
C ARG A 49 14.92 -8.08 11.38
N ALA A 50 14.35 -7.10 10.69
CA ALA A 50 13.09 -7.19 9.98
C ALA A 50 13.14 -6.42 8.65
N TYR A 51 12.87 -7.14 7.56
CA TYR A 51 12.97 -6.66 6.18
C TYR A 51 12.19 -5.37 5.95
N GLY A 52 12.86 -4.32 5.49
CA GLY A 52 12.24 -3.03 5.18
C GLY A 52 11.68 -2.28 6.39
N VAL A 53 11.90 -2.78 7.61
CA VAL A 53 11.57 -2.10 8.87
C VAL A 53 12.85 -1.48 9.47
N ASN A 54 13.82 -2.31 9.81
CA ASN A 54 15.14 -1.89 10.31
C ASN A 54 16.29 -2.46 9.46
N THR A 55 15.98 -3.02 8.30
CA THR A 55 16.96 -3.38 7.28
C THR A 55 16.63 -2.66 5.98
N GLY A 56 17.59 -2.65 5.05
CA GLY A 56 17.33 -2.19 3.69
C GLY A 56 16.35 -3.10 2.92
N VAL A 57 16.08 -2.73 1.67
CA VAL A 57 15.22 -3.48 0.75
C VAL A 57 16.03 -3.96 -0.47
N GLY A 58 15.51 -4.95 -1.17
CA GLY A 58 16.18 -5.54 -2.34
C GLY A 58 17.59 -6.06 -2.01
N ALA A 59 18.57 -5.60 -2.79
CA ALA A 59 19.98 -5.97 -2.62
C ALA A 59 20.59 -5.52 -1.26
N LEU A 60 19.96 -4.57 -0.56
CA LEU A 60 20.41 -4.09 0.76
C LEU A 60 19.65 -4.75 1.91
N SER A 61 18.97 -5.86 1.66
CA SER A 61 18.15 -6.57 2.66
C SER A 61 18.93 -7.04 3.89
N ASP A 62 20.23 -7.30 3.74
CA ASP A 62 21.11 -7.70 4.83
C ASP A 62 21.74 -6.52 5.61
N THR A 63 21.53 -5.29 5.16
CA THR A 63 22.09 -4.09 5.79
C THR A 63 21.13 -3.59 6.86
N VAL A 64 21.63 -3.47 8.11
CA VAL A 64 20.88 -2.87 9.22
C VAL A 64 20.86 -1.36 9.09
N VAL A 65 19.70 -0.75 9.29
CA VAL A 65 19.47 0.69 9.22
C VAL A 65 19.12 1.22 10.60
N ASP A 66 19.86 2.24 11.03
CA ASP A 66 19.67 2.88 12.32
C ASP A 66 18.29 3.55 12.41
N ARG A 67 17.78 3.69 13.65
CA ARG A 67 16.44 4.22 13.90
C ARG A 67 16.23 5.64 13.38
N ALA A 68 17.26 6.49 13.41
CA ALA A 68 17.16 7.86 12.93
C ALA A 68 17.04 7.94 11.40
N SER A 69 17.62 6.96 10.69
CA SER A 69 17.59 6.86 9.24
C SER A 69 16.40 6.08 8.69
N GLN A 70 15.66 5.31 9.50
CA GLN A 70 14.52 4.49 9.04
C GLN A 70 13.42 5.32 8.33
N SER A 71 13.09 6.51 8.85
CA SER A 71 12.11 7.40 8.20
C SER A 71 12.59 7.88 6.82
N GLN A 72 13.89 8.20 6.70
CA GLN A 72 14.50 8.60 5.43
C GLN A 72 14.54 7.42 4.45
N LEU A 73 14.87 6.21 4.93
CA LEU A 73 14.83 4.98 4.14
C LEU A 73 13.44 4.78 3.52
N SER A 74 12.37 4.81 4.33
CA SER A 74 11.00 4.62 3.82
C SER A 74 10.64 5.63 2.73
N ARG A 75 11.04 6.90 2.91
CA ARG A 75 10.84 7.94 1.89
C ARG A 75 11.64 7.65 0.61
N ASN A 76 12.90 7.27 0.74
CA ASN A 76 13.78 7.00 -0.39
C ASN A 76 13.34 5.76 -1.19
N ILE A 77 12.77 4.75 -0.52
CA ILE A 77 12.17 3.59 -1.18
C ILE A 77 11.05 4.02 -2.12
N VAL A 78 10.12 4.86 -1.64
CA VAL A 78 9.02 5.37 -2.47
C VAL A 78 9.57 6.15 -3.67
N LEU A 79 10.54 7.04 -3.45
CA LEU A 79 11.10 7.88 -4.52
C LEU A 79 11.87 7.08 -5.57
N SER A 80 12.66 6.08 -5.16
CA SER A 80 13.44 5.24 -6.09
C SER A 80 12.58 4.32 -6.96
N HIS A 81 11.34 4.05 -6.56
CA HIS A 81 10.41 3.18 -7.29
C HIS A 81 9.33 3.96 -8.05
N ALA A 82 9.24 5.28 -7.86
CA ALA A 82 8.34 6.17 -8.60
C ALA A 82 8.86 6.46 -10.03
N CYS A 83 9.28 5.41 -10.75
CA CYS A 83 9.87 5.48 -12.08
C CYS A 83 8.88 5.10 -13.19
N GLY A 84 7.58 5.10 -12.89
CA GLY A 84 6.53 4.86 -13.88
C GLY A 84 6.52 5.94 -14.95
N VAL A 85 6.46 5.51 -16.22
CA VAL A 85 6.42 6.39 -17.40
C VAL A 85 5.15 6.15 -18.22
N GLY A 86 4.75 7.14 -19.02
CA GLY A 86 3.57 7.09 -19.86
C GLY A 86 2.48 8.07 -19.43
N GLU A 87 1.31 7.96 -20.05
CA GLU A 87 0.17 8.81 -19.72
C GLU A 87 -0.33 8.54 -18.29
N PRO A 88 -0.69 9.59 -17.53
CA PRO A 88 -1.32 9.42 -16.24
C PRO A 88 -2.57 8.57 -16.34
N LEU A 89 -2.80 7.73 -15.33
CA LEU A 89 -4.08 7.04 -15.21
C LEU A 89 -5.20 8.09 -15.16
N PRO A 90 -6.30 7.86 -15.90
CA PRO A 90 -7.43 8.77 -15.83
C PRO A 90 -7.89 8.87 -14.39
N LEU A 91 -8.23 10.09 -13.97
CA LEU A 91 -8.87 10.29 -12.67
C LEU A 91 -10.20 9.56 -12.71
N VAL A 92 -10.22 8.33 -12.20
CA VAL A 92 -11.46 7.71 -11.74
C VAL A 92 -11.91 8.59 -10.58
N LYS A 93 -12.81 9.52 -10.89
CA LYS A 93 -13.58 10.18 -9.84
C LYS A 93 -14.33 9.03 -9.18
N CYS A 94 -14.01 8.79 -7.92
CA CYS A 94 -14.91 8.17 -6.99
C CYS A 94 -16.24 8.97 -7.01
N GLY A 95 -17.16 8.67 -7.94
CA GLY A 95 -18.49 9.27 -8.16
C GLY A 95 -19.20 8.79 -9.46
N PRO A 96 -20.54 8.88 -9.57
CA PRO A 96 -21.44 7.72 -9.71
C PRO A 96 -21.77 7.24 -11.14
N SER A 97 -20.99 7.56 -12.18
CA SER A 97 -21.31 7.01 -13.50
C SER A 97 -20.17 7.12 -14.50
N SER A 98 -19.43 6.03 -14.71
CA SER A 98 -18.73 5.78 -15.98
C SER A 98 -18.51 4.27 -16.16
N PRO A 99 -18.81 3.69 -17.34
CA PRO A 99 -18.75 2.26 -17.54
C PRO A 99 -17.29 1.78 -17.66
N PRO A 100 -17.01 0.50 -17.32
CA PRO A 100 -15.65 -0.03 -17.31
C PRO A 100 -15.15 -0.21 -18.75
N LYS A 101 -13.96 0.31 -19.04
CA LYS A 101 -13.15 -0.14 -20.18
C LYS A 101 -11.86 -0.76 -19.65
N SER A 102 -11.72 -2.07 -19.90
CA SER A 102 -10.52 -2.90 -19.69
C SER A 102 -9.35 -2.46 -20.59
N PRO A 103 -8.15 -3.10 -20.50
CA PRO A 103 -7.54 -3.81 -19.38
C PRO A 103 -6.19 -3.17 -18.95
N ILE A 104 -5.93 -3.26 -17.65
CA ILE A 104 -4.63 -3.35 -16.97
C ILE A 104 -3.40 -3.19 -17.89
N SER A 105 -2.90 -1.98 -18.00
CA SER A 105 -1.50 -1.70 -18.31
C SER A 105 -1.23 -0.24 -17.97
N HIS A 106 -0.12 0.02 -17.25
CA HIS A 106 0.39 1.34 -16.86
C HIS A 106 -0.18 1.92 -15.54
N MET A 107 0.39 1.49 -14.42
CA MET A 107 0.16 2.08 -13.10
C MET A 107 0.98 3.37 -12.94
N ALA A 108 0.41 4.50 -13.35
CA ALA A 108 0.89 5.83 -12.98
C ALA A 108 0.18 6.26 -11.68
N ILE A 109 0.93 6.70 -10.67
CA ILE A 109 0.40 7.08 -9.35
C ILE A 109 -0.20 8.50 -9.45
N PRO A 110 -1.55 8.68 -9.43
CA PRO A 110 -2.10 10.01 -9.22
C PRO A 110 -2.01 10.34 -7.71
N ALA A 111 -1.96 11.63 -7.40
CA ALA A 111 -1.90 12.15 -6.04
C ALA A 111 -3.10 11.65 -5.20
N CYS A 112 -2.92 10.51 -4.54
CA CYS A 112 -3.85 9.96 -3.56
C CYS A 112 -3.44 10.46 -2.18
N ASP A 113 -4.41 10.96 -1.40
CA ASP A 113 -4.24 11.48 -0.05
C ASP A 113 -3.36 10.54 0.82
N ARG A 114 -2.49 11.12 1.65
CA ARG A 114 -1.37 10.49 2.38
C ARG A 114 -1.74 9.27 3.22
N ARG A 115 -3.03 9.01 3.44
CA ARG A 115 -3.55 7.89 4.25
C ARG A 115 -3.93 6.65 3.42
N LEU A 116 -4.17 6.76 2.12
CA LEU A 116 -4.66 5.67 1.26
C LEU A 116 -3.57 4.98 0.43
N SER A 117 -2.36 5.54 0.41
CA SER A 117 -1.19 5.04 -0.35
C SER A 117 -0.76 3.61 0.03
N VAL A 118 -0.96 3.20 1.28
CA VAL A 118 -0.61 1.84 1.77
C VAL A 118 -1.54 0.77 1.18
N ILE A 119 -2.81 1.10 0.94
CA ILE A 119 -3.83 0.13 0.47
C ILE A 119 -3.66 -0.15 -1.03
N CYS A 120 -3.33 0.88 -1.83
CA CYS A 120 -3.12 0.73 -3.27
C CYS A 120 -1.90 -0.14 -3.62
N TRP A 121 -0.87 -0.16 -2.76
CA TRP A 121 0.33 -0.97 -2.94
C TRP A 121 0.10 -2.49 -2.72
N LEU A 122 -0.80 -2.86 -1.81
CA LEU A 122 -1.09 -4.26 -1.49
C LEU A 122 -1.91 -4.99 -2.57
N SER A 123 -2.60 -4.25 -3.45
CA SER A 123 -3.49 -4.81 -4.47
C SER A 123 -2.79 -5.32 -5.74
N SER A 124 -1.50 -5.02 -5.94
CA SER A 124 -0.81 -5.26 -7.22
C SER A 124 -0.05 -6.59 -7.31
N ARG A 125 -0.17 -7.49 -6.31
CA ARG A 125 0.62 -8.74 -6.20
C ARG A 125 -0.10 -10.00 -6.75
N THR A 126 -0.50 -9.96 -8.01
CA THR A 126 -0.70 -11.19 -8.81
C THR A 126 0.10 -11.07 -10.10
N ILE A 127 1.43 -11.12 -9.98
CA ILE A 127 2.32 -11.37 -11.11
C ILE A 127 3.30 -12.46 -10.64
N PRO A 128 3.37 -13.63 -11.31
CA PRO A 128 4.30 -14.68 -10.94
C PRO A 128 5.73 -14.25 -11.28
N PHE A 129 6.64 -14.36 -10.31
CA PHE A 129 8.07 -14.13 -10.51
C PHE A 129 8.69 -15.32 -11.28
N PRO A 130 9.53 -15.09 -12.30
CA PRO A 130 10.38 -16.14 -12.83
C PRO A 130 11.53 -16.38 -11.84
N THR A 131 11.68 -17.63 -11.41
CA THR A 131 12.87 -18.13 -10.72
C THR A 131 14.09 -17.97 -11.64
N TYR A 132 15.11 -17.27 -11.18
CA TYR A 132 16.45 -17.35 -11.77
C TYR A 132 17.36 -18.09 -10.78
N GLN A 133 18.01 -19.13 -11.31
CA GLN A 133 19.21 -19.74 -10.74
C GLN A 133 20.36 -18.74 -10.73
#